data_AF-A0A2T2RER8-F1
#
_entry.id   AF-A0A2T2RER8-F1
#
_cell.length_a   1.000
_cell.length_b   1.000
_cell.length_c   1.000
_cell.angle_alpha   90.00
_cell.angle_beta   90.00
_cell.angle_gamma   90.00
#
_symmetry.space_group_name_H-M   'P 1'
#
loop_
_entity.id
_entity.type
_entity.pdbx_description
1 polymer ?
#
loop_
_entity_poly.entity_id
_entity_poly.type
_entity_poly.pdbx_seq_one_letter_code
_entity_poly.pdbx_strand_id
1 'polypeptide(L)'
;MARDAFVAGPPAEITAIWREHLADGQAMACEALDATTAGEQLRTALTATDRDDHAPVSDDFAATRALAWARAATLPHAPRATAPAVDRDALIADFLAAPERDALASDATTAFIAGCLVDFRCEAGDGLPLRWSPTQVALCLLDWFPHHVTADRATVAWVPAVLEAWVAYAGRRTGLAADHVQTACAEVRYLEGAFLDAVEGVAQLGPPTPSAGLGQSPAAVSVPAVEPVGFAAVYRERLRAGAQSGAS
;
A
#
# COMPACT_ATOMS: atom_id res chain seq x y z
N MET A 1 7.06 2.44 -1.68
CA MET A 1 7.50 2.68 -3.06
C MET A 1 6.97 4.02 -3.55
N ALA A 2 7.76 4.79 -4.31
CA ALA A 2 7.27 5.96 -5.03
C ALA A 2 6.74 5.55 -6.41
N ARG A 3 5.52 5.97 -6.76
CA ARG A 3 4.83 5.59 -8.01
C ARG A 3 4.64 6.76 -8.97
N ASP A 4 4.58 7.96 -8.44
CA ASP A 4 4.31 9.17 -9.21
C ASP A 4 5.22 10.31 -8.73
N ALA A 5 5.73 11.10 -9.67
CA ALA A 5 6.50 12.30 -9.43
C ALA A 5 6.40 13.18 -10.67
N PHE A 6 6.17 14.48 -10.48
CA PHE A 6 6.05 15.44 -11.57
C PHE A 6 6.55 16.81 -11.12
N VAL A 7 6.91 17.65 -12.08
CA VAL A 7 7.25 19.04 -11.80
C VAL A 7 5.96 19.82 -11.62
N ALA A 8 5.80 20.41 -10.44
CA ALA A 8 4.65 21.23 -10.09
C ALA A 8 5.02 22.73 -10.09
N GLY A 9 3.98 23.56 -10.08
CA GLY A 9 4.09 25.03 -9.96
C GLY A 9 4.57 25.50 -8.58
N PRO A 10 4.47 26.80 -8.29
CA PRO A 10 4.94 27.38 -7.04
C PRO A 10 4.39 26.67 -5.80
N PRO A 11 5.22 26.30 -4.79
CA PRO A 11 4.79 25.52 -3.63
C PRO A 11 3.59 26.12 -2.87
N ALA A 12 3.48 27.45 -2.84
CA ALA A 12 2.36 28.13 -2.19
C ALA A 12 1.02 27.83 -2.88
N GLU A 13 1.01 27.78 -4.22
CA GLU A 13 -0.18 27.42 -5.00
C GLU A 13 -0.54 25.95 -4.79
N ILE A 14 0.46 25.06 -4.84
CA ILE A 14 0.27 23.63 -4.56
C ILE A 14 -0.37 23.44 -3.18
N THR A 15 0.18 24.09 -2.15
CA THR A 15 -0.32 23.97 -0.78
C THR A 15 -1.75 24.54 -0.65
N ALA A 16 -2.09 25.61 -1.39
CA ALA A 16 -3.45 26.14 -1.41
C ALA A 16 -4.45 25.14 -2.01
N ILE A 17 -4.11 24.54 -3.15
CA ILE A 17 -4.93 23.49 -3.80
C ILE A 17 -5.11 22.30 -2.86
N TRP A 18 -4.04 21.89 -2.16
CA TRP A 18 -4.13 20.84 -1.14
C TRP A 18 -5.11 21.20 -0.01
N ARG A 19 -5.04 22.41 0.54
CA ARG A 19 -5.94 22.84 1.62
C ARG A 19 -7.40 22.91 1.19
N GLU A 20 -7.67 23.37 -0.03
CA GLU A 20 -9.03 23.33 -0.62
C GLU A 20 -9.54 21.88 -0.69
N HIS A 21 -8.72 20.97 -1.23
CA HIS A 21 -9.12 19.57 -1.40
C HIS A 21 -9.31 18.82 -0.06
N LEU A 22 -8.57 19.20 0.98
CA LEU A 22 -8.77 18.71 2.36
C LEU A 22 -10.11 19.19 2.96
N ALA A 23 -10.50 20.43 2.67
CA ALA A 23 -11.74 21.01 3.19
C ALA A 23 -13.00 20.34 2.59
N ASP A 24 -12.90 19.84 1.36
CA ASP A 24 -13.97 19.12 0.67
C ASP A 24 -14.19 17.68 1.18
N GLY A 25 -13.44 17.25 2.21
CA GLY A 25 -13.59 15.94 2.85
C GLY A 25 -13.13 14.74 2.01
N GLN A 26 -12.51 15.00 0.85
CA GLN A 26 -12.08 13.97 -0.10
C GLN A 26 -10.59 13.60 0.00
N ALA A 27 -9.84 14.19 0.94
CA ALA A 27 -8.39 13.99 1.03
C ALA A 27 -7.88 13.56 2.42
N MET A 28 -6.83 12.74 2.37
CA MET A 28 -6.02 12.25 3.47
C MET A 28 -5.52 13.36 4.39
N ALA A 29 -5.44 13.10 5.70
CA ALA A 29 -4.83 14.04 6.66
C ALA A 29 -3.45 14.52 6.18
N CYS A 30 -3.24 15.84 6.19
CA CYS A 30 -1.93 16.45 5.95
C CYS A 30 -1.26 16.77 7.28
N GLU A 31 -0.10 16.17 7.51
CA GLU A 31 0.76 16.49 8.63
C GLU A 31 2.02 17.23 8.15
N ALA A 32 2.50 18.15 8.98
CA ALA A 32 3.79 18.78 8.74
C ALA A 32 4.90 17.78 9.10
N LEU A 33 5.75 17.45 8.14
CA LEU A 33 6.96 16.67 8.37
C LEU A 33 8.17 17.60 8.46
N ASP A 34 9.09 17.30 9.37
CA ASP A 34 10.40 17.93 9.36
C ASP A 34 11.21 17.47 8.13
N ALA A 35 12.17 18.29 7.70
CA ALA A 35 12.94 18.06 6.49
C ALA A 35 13.74 16.75 6.53
N THR A 36 14.15 16.29 7.71
CA THR A 36 14.91 15.05 7.88
C THR A 36 14.01 13.85 7.67
N THR A 37 12.85 13.82 8.34
CA THR A 37 11.84 12.77 8.17
C THR A 37 11.35 12.69 6.72
N ALA A 38 11.04 13.83 6.10
CA ALA A 38 10.65 13.88 4.69
C ALA A 38 11.75 13.34 3.76
N GLY A 39 13.02 13.70 4.03
CA GLY A 39 14.17 13.18 3.29
C GLY A 39 14.32 11.67 3.39
N GLU A 40 14.19 11.11 4.60
CA GLU A 40 14.26 9.65 4.81
C GLU A 40 13.13 8.91 4.08
N GLN A 41 11.90 9.41 4.18
CA GLN A 41 10.75 8.80 3.52
C GLN A 41 10.88 8.82 2.00
N LEU A 42 11.27 9.95 1.41
CA LEU A 42 11.49 10.08 -0.03
C LEU A 42 12.58 9.12 -0.52
N ARG A 43 13.75 9.12 0.13
CA ARG A 43 14.86 8.23 -0.26
C ARG A 43 14.49 6.76 -0.11
N THR A 44 13.77 6.39 0.96
CA THR A 44 13.30 5.01 1.17
C THR A 44 12.31 4.60 0.07
N ALA A 45 11.35 5.47 -0.24
CA ALA A 45 10.37 5.20 -1.28
C ALA A 45 11.00 5.06 -2.68
N LEU A 46 11.93 5.95 -3.03
CA LEU A 46 12.68 5.92 -4.29
C LEU A 46 13.58 4.68 -4.38
N THR A 47 14.28 4.34 -3.29
CA THR A 47 15.11 3.12 -3.25
C THR A 47 14.27 1.86 -3.42
N ALA A 48 13.08 1.82 -2.81
CA ALA A 48 12.16 0.70 -2.98
C ALA A 48 11.70 0.57 -4.44
N THR A 49 11.37 1.69 -5.11
CA THR A 49 11.03 1.69 -6.54
C THR A 49 12.18 1.18 -7.39
N ASP A 50 13.41 1.61 -7.09
CA ASP A 50 14.58 1.27 -7.87
C ASP A 50 15.04 -0.19 -7.73
N ARG A 51 14.57 -0.89 -6.70
CA ARG A 51 14.86 -2.32 -6.48
C ARG A 51 13.85 -3.25 -7.14
N ASP A 52 12.72 -2.72 -7.56
CA ASP A 52 11.65 -3.47 -8.20
C ASP A 52 11.66 -3.17 -9.70
N ASP A 53 12.17 -4.11 -10.49
CA ASP A 53 12.24 -4.02 -11.95
C ASP A 53 10.84 -3.91 -12.61
N HIS A 54 9.78 -4.27 -11.89
CA HIS A 54 8.39 -4.23 -12.34
C HIS A 54 7.54 -3.19 -11.61
N ALA A 55 8.18 -2.23 -10.91
CA ALA A 55 7.51 -1.17 -10.20
C ALA A 55 6.48 -0.45 -11.08
N PRO A 56 5.18 -0.43 -10.72
CA PRO A 56 4.15 0.30 -11.48
C PRO A 56 4.32 1.82 -11.28
N VAL A 57 5.19 2.44 -12.08
CA VAL A 57 5.48 3.88 -12.08
C VAL A 57 4.78 4.60 -13.23
N SER A 58 4.42 5.86 -13.03
CA SER A 58 3.90 6.72 -14.09
C SER A 58 4.98 7.14 -15.10
N ASP A 59 4.57 7.53 -16.31
CA ASP A 59 5.49 8.12 -17.30
C ASP A 59 6.16 9.39 -16.77
N ASP A 60 5.42 10.21 -16.02
CA ASP A 60 5.92 11.42 -15.37
C ASP A 60 6.99 11.08 -14.33
N PHE A 61 6.79 10.02 -13.54
CA PHE A 61 7.79 9.54 -12.60
C PHE A 61 9.04 9.09 -13.35
N ALA A 62 8.90 8.29 -14.42
CA ALA A 62 10.04 7.84 -15.20
C ALA A 62 10.85 9.04 -15.76
N ALA A 63 10.17 10.08 -16.25
CA ALA A 63 10.79 11.29 -16.77
C ALA A 63 11.46 12.16 -15.69
N THR A 64 10.92 12.19 -14.47
CA THR A 64 11.37 13.07 -13.38
C THR A 64 12.18 12.36 -12.29
N ARG A 65 12.35 11.03 -12.36
CA ARG A 65 13.02 10.20 -11.35
C ARG A 65 14.39 10.73 -10.95
N ALA A 66 15.22 11.10 -11.93
CA ALA A 66 16.56 11.63 -11.67
C ALA A 66 16.51 12.97 -10.90
N LEU A 67 15.55 13.83 -11.23
CA LEU A 67 15.32 15.09 -10.52
C LEU A 67 14.80 14.84 -9.10
N ALA A 68 13.88 13.89 -8.91
CA ALA A 68 13.38 13.50 -7.60
C ALA A 68 14.52 13.02 -6.68
N TRP A 69 15.41 12.18 -7.19
CA TRP A 69 16.62 11.76 -6.49
C TRP A 69 17.55 12.92 -6.16
N ALA A 70 17.81 13.81 -7.13
CA ALA A 70 18.66 14.98 -6.91
C ALA A 70 18.11 15.90 -5.80
N ARG A 71 16.78 16.07 -5.73
CA ARG A 71 16.14 16.86 -4.66
C ARG A 71 16.19 16.14 -3.32
N ALA A 72 15.88 14.85 -3.27
CA ALA A 72 15.94 14.06 -2.06
C ALA A 72 17.35 14.02 -1.44
N ALA A 73 18.40 14.10 -2.27
CA ALA A 73 19.79 14.16 -1.84
C ALA A 73 20.20 15.50 -1.19
N THR A 74 19.42 16.58 -1.40
CA THR A 74 19.67 17.89 -0.75
C THR A 74 19.06 17.99 0.65
N LEU A 75 18.15 17.07 1.00
CA LEU A 75 17.50 17.05 2.30
C LEU A 75 18.44 16.45 3.36
N PRO A 76 18.35 16.93 4.62
CA PRO A 76 19.15 16.39 5.70
C PRO A 76 18.95 14.88 5.86
N HIS A 77 20.01 14.20 6.29
CA HIS A 77 20.00 12.77 6.56
C HIS A 77 20.02 12.55 8.07
N ALA A 78 19.14 11.67 8.55
CA ALA A 78 19.31 11.06 9.86
C ALA A 78 19.89 9.66 9.65
N PRO A 79 20.80 9.19 10.52
CA PRO A 79 21.07 7.77 10.58
C PRO A 79 19.73 7.05 10.73
N ARG A 80 19.47 6.09 9.84
CA ARG A 80 18.19 5.38 9.79
C ARG A 80 17.89 4.85 11.19
N ALA A 81 16.88 5.41 11.84
CA ALA A 81 16.31 4.79 13.03
C ALA A 81 15.82 3.42 12.57
N THR A 82 16.36 2.35 13.14
CA THR A 82 15.73 1.04 13.05
C THR A 82 14.32 1.23 13.60
N ALA A 83 13.30 1.04 12.76
CA ALA A 83 11.93 0.99 13.23
C ALA A 83 11.91 0.02 14.42
N PRO A 84 11.23 0.37 15.54
CA PRO A 84 11.13 -0.56 16.65
C PRO A 84 10.58 -1.88 16.11
N ALA A 85 11.27 -2.98 16.41
CA ALA A 85 10.82 -4.29 16.00
C ALA A 85 9.38 -4.47 16.49
N VAL A 86 8.46 -4.69 15.55
CA VAL A 86 7.08 -5.02 15.92
C VAL A 86 7.14 -6.36 16.60
N ASP A 87 6.68 -6.42 17.85
CA ASP A 87 6.44 -7.68 18.52
C ASP A 87 5.24 -8.35 17.86
N ARG A 88 5.55 -9.22 16.88
CA ARG A 88 4.58 -9.91 16.04
C ARG A 88 3.60 -10.72 16.88
N ASP A 89 4.10 -11.47 17.85
CA ASP A 89 3.28 -12.37 18.66
C ASP A 89 2.37 -11.56 19.57
N ALA A 90 2.87 -10.48 20.18
CA ALA A 90 2.05 -9.57 20.97
C ALA A 90 0.97 -8.88 20.11
N LEU A 91 1.28 -8.49 18.88
CA LEU A 91 0.32 -7.85 17.99
C LEU A 91 -0.80 -8.81 17.57
N ILE A 92 -0.45 -10.05 17.23
CA ILE A 92 -1.44 -11.09 16.88
C ILE A 92 -2.30 -11.42 18.10
N ALA A 93 -1.71 -11.55 19.29
CA ALA A 93 -2.46 -11.79 20.53
C ALA A 93 -3.45 -10.66 20.83
N ASP A 94 -3.04 -9.39 20.63
CA ASP A 94 -3.91 -8.22 20.78
C ASP A 94 -5.07 -8.23 19.78
N PHE A 95 -4.82 -8.61 18.52
CA PHE A 95 -5.87 -8.79 17.52
C PHE A 95 -6.84 -9.92 17.88
N LEU A 96 -6.35 -11.05 18.38
CA LEU A 96 -7.20 -12.17 18.78
C LEU A 96 -8.10 -11.84 19.98
N ALA A 97 -7.69 -10.89 20.83
CA ALA A 97 -8.49 -10.39 21.94
C ALA A 97 -9.46 -9.25 21.55
N ALA A 98 -9.42 -8.80 20.29
CA ALA A 98 -10.21 -7.68 19.81
C ALA A 98 -11.63 -8.12 19.38
N PRO A 99 -12.64 -7.23 19.49
CA PRO A 99 -14.02 -7.57 19.11
C PRO A 99 -14.20 -7.86 17.61
N GLU A 100 -13.30 -7.41 16.74
CA GLU A 100 -13.30 -7.76 15.31
C GLU A 100 -13.09 -9.26 15.06
N ARG A 101 -12.59 -10.01 16.07
CA ARG A 101 -12.36 -11.46 15.97
C ARG A 101 -13.62 -12.30 16.20
N ASP A 102 -14.71 -11.74 16.73
CA ASP A 102 -15.85 -12.52 17.23
C ASP A 102 -16.55 -13.41 16.18
N ALA A 103 -16.45 -13.06 14.89
CA ALA A 103 -17.09 -13.79 13.78
C ALA A 103 -16.11 -14.53 12.85
N LEU A 104 -14.86 -14.70 13.25
CA LEU A 104 -13.81 -15.32 12.43
C LEU A 104 -13.67 -16.84 12.68
N ALA A 105 -12.70 -17.43 11.97
CA ALA A 105 -12.30 -18.82 12.13
C ALA A 105 -11.77 -19.14 13.54
N SER A 106 -11.34 -20.39 13.73
CA SER A 106 -10.60 -20.80 14.93
C SER A 106 -9.40 -19.89 15.22
N ASP A 107 -8.99 -19.78 16.47
CA ASP A 107 -7.84 -18.93 16.85
C ASP A 107 -6.57 -19.32 16.08
N ALA A 108 -6.35 -20.61 15.83
CA ALA A 108 -5.19 -21.08 15.07
C ALA A 108 -5.22 -20.58 13.61
N THR A 109 -6.37 -20.70 12.94
CA THR A 109 -6.55 -20.23 11.56
C THR A 109 -6.43 -18.71 11.48
N THR A 110 -7.08 -18.00 12.40
CA THR A 110 -7.07 -16.54 12.46
C THR A 110 -5.67 -16.01 12.77
N ALA A 111 -4.95 -16.63 13.71
CA ALA A 111 -3.57 -16.28 14.05
C ALA A 111 -2.61 -16.53 12.88
N PHE A 112 -2.76 -17.65 12.17
CA PHE A 112 -1.96 -17.95 10.99
C PHE A 112 -2.14 -16.88 9.91
N ILE A 113 -3.38 -16.56 9.54
CA ILE A 113 -3.67 -15.55 8.52
C ILE A 113 -3.18 -14.17 8.97
N ALA A 114 -3.45 -13.76 10.22
CA ALA A 114 -2.93 -12.51 10.78
C ALA A 114 -1.40 -12.45 10.74
N GLY A 115 -0.73 -13.58 11.01
CA GLY A 115 0.71 -13.74 10.84
C GLY A 115 1.16 -13.43 9.41
N CYS A 116 0.49 -13.98 8.40
CA CYS A 116 0.77 -13.69 6.99
C CYS A 116 0.55 -12.21 6.65
N LEU A 117 -0.49 -11.57 7.21
CA LEU A 117 -0.76 -10.14 7.00
C LEU A 117 0.35 -9.26 7.58
N VAL A 118 0.89 -9.63 8.75
CA VAL A 118 2.04 -8.94 9.34
C VAL A 118 3.28 -9.14 8.46
N ASP A 119 3.54 -10.36 7.99
CA ASP A 119 4.69 -10.67 7.12
C ASP A 119 4.62 -9.87 5.82
N PHE A 120 3.46 -9.85 5.15
CA PHE A 120 3.24 -9.03 3.96
C PHE A 120 3.64 -7.56 4.18
N ARG A 121 3.24 -6.97 5.32
CA ARG A 121 3.54 -5.56 5.60
C ARG A 121 4.98 -5.30 6.02
N CYS A 122 5.65 -6.28 6.60
CA CYS A 122 7.04 -6.21 6.99
C CYS A 122 8.00 -6.48 5.82
N GLU A 123 7.64 -7.38 4.90
CA GLU A 123 8.47 -7.82 3.78
C GLU A 123 8.21 -7.05 2.48
N ALA A 124 6.94 -6.91 2.10
CA ALA A 124 6.52 -6.26 0.85
C ALA A 124 5.96 -4.84 1.08
N GLY A 125 5.72 -4.46 2.34
CA GLY A 125 5.15 -3.17 2.73
C GLY A 125 6.17 -2.12 3.17
N ASP A 126 5.69 -1.13 3.92
CA ASP A 126 6.48 -0.04 4.49
C ASP A 126 7.02 -0.35 5.90
N GLY A 127 6.93 -1.61 6.35
CA GLY A 127 7.31 -2.01 7.71
C GLY A 127 6.30 -1.62 8.79
N LEU A 128 5.10 -1.17 8.40
CA LEU A 128 4.03 -0.74 9.30
C LEU A 128 2.81 -1.68 9.20
N PRO A 129 2.73 -2.75 10.03
CA PRO A 129 1.69 -3.79 9.91
C PRO A 129 0.24 -3.30 10.10
N LEU A 130 0.06 -2.11 10.68
CA LEU A 130 -1.26 -1.50 10.90
C LEU A 130 -1.70 -0.52 9.80
N ARG A 131 -0.88 -0.23 8.78
CA ARG A 131 -1.18 0.85 7.83
C ARG A 131 -1.88 0.37 6.56
N TRP A 132 -3.17 0.07 6.60
CA TRP A 132 -3.90 -0.47 5.45
C TRP A 132 -4.58 0.59 4.57
N SER A 133 -4.60 0.36 3.26
CA SER A 133 -5.32 1.14 2.25
C SER A 133 -5.90 0.19 1.18
N PRO A 134 -6.85 0.64 0.35
CA PRO A 134 -7.39 -0.19 -0.74
C PRO A 134 -6.29 -0.79 -1.64
N THR A 135 -5.28 0.01 -1.99
CA THR A 135 -4.13 -0.47 -2.76
C THR A 135 -3.36 -1.59 -2.05
N GLN A 136 -3.18 -1.50 -0.74
CA GLN A 136 -2.48 -2.54 0.03
C GLN A 136 -3.31 -3.82 0.16
N VAL A 137 -4.64 -3.68 0.24
CA VAL A 137 -5.57 -4.82 0.15
C VAL A 137 -5.42 -5.54 -1.18
N ALA A 138 -5.44 -4.80 -2.29
CA ALA A 138 -5.30 -5.38 -3.63
C ALA A 138 -3.96 -6.11 -3.82
N LEU A 139 -2.85 -5.50 -3.39
CA LEU A 139 -1.54 -6.14 -3.43
C LEU A 139 -1.47 -7.40 -2.56
N CYS A 140 -2.04 -7.35 -1.34
CA CYS A 140 -2.05 -8.50 -0.46
C CYS A 140 -2.81 -9.67 -1.10
N LEU A 141 -4.03 -9.42 -1.58
CA LEU A 141 -4.90 -10.47 -2.08
C LEU A 141 -4.48 -11.00 -3.44
N LEU A 142 -4.15 -10.13 -4.39
CA LEU A 142 -4.00 -10.55 -5.79
C LEU A 142 -2.56 -10.86 -6.21
N ASP A 143 -1.58 -10.37 -5.45
CA ASP A 143 -0.17 -10.48 -5.81
C ASP A 143 0.60 -11.27 -4.75
N TRP A 144 0.59 -10.83 -3.50
CA TRP A 144 1.45 -11.45 -2.49
C TRP A 144 0.93 -12.79 -1.99
N PHE A 145 -0.32 -12.86 -1.52
CA PHE A 145 -0.85 -14.06 -0.87
C PHE A 145 -0.84 -15.30 -1.77
N PRO A 146 -1.29 -15.24 -3.05
CA PRO A 146 -1.31 -16.41 -3.93
C PRO A 146 0.07 -16.99 -4.23
N HIS A 147 1.13 -16.19 -4.10
CA HIS A 147 2.50 -16.58 -4.44
C HIS A 147 3.37 -16.90 -3.23
N HIS A 148 3.04 -16.36 -2.05
CA HIS A 148 3.87 -16.48 -0.85
C HIS A 148 3.28 -17.35 0.26
N VAL A 149 1.98 -17.63 0.24
CA VAL A 149 1.31 -18.38 1.31
C VAL A 149 0.78 -19.72 0.80
N THR A 150 1.23 -20.80 1.43
CA THR A 150 0.67 -22.14 1.20
C THR A 150 -0.27 -22.49 2.36
N ALA A 151 -1.55 -22.68 2.05
CA ALA A 151 -2.57 -23.07 3.01
C ALA A 151 -3.62 -23.98 2.36
N ASP A 152 -4.34 -24.76 3.16
CA ASP A 152 -5.47 -25.55 2.66
C ASP A 152 -6.65 -24.67 2.25
N ARG A 153 -7.57 -25.22 1.44
CA ARG A 153 -8.72 -24.48 0.91
C ARG A 153 -9.63 -23.91 2.00
N ALA A 154 -9.79 -24.60 3.12
CA ALA A 154 -10.63 -24.12 4.22
C ALA A 154 -9.99 -22.91 4.91
N THR A 155 -8.66 -22.91 5.07
CA THR A 155 -7.90 -21.76 5.57
C THR A 155 -7.94 -20.58 4.58
N VAL A 156 -7.71 -20.82 3.29
CA VAL A 156 -7.75 -19.77 2.24
C VAL A 156 -9.10 -19.05 2.19
N ALA A 157 -10.20 -19.78 2.35
CA ALA A 157 -11.54 -19.19 2.34
C ALA A 157 -11.77 -18.16 3.46
N TRP A 158 -10.99 -18.19 4.54
CA TRP A 158 -11.07 -17.23 5.63
C TRP A 158 -10.23 -15.95 5.42
N VAL A 159 -9.35 -15.93 4.42
CA VAL A 159 -8.41 -14.82 4.22
C VAL A 159 -9.10 -13.47 4.03
N PRO A 160 -10.13 -13.33 3.17
CA PRO A 160 -10.83 -12.04 3.01
C PRO A 160 -11.48 -11.58 4.31
N ALA A 161 -12.18 -12.47 5.03
CA ALA A 161 -12.84 -12.12 6.29
C ALA A 161 -11.84 -11.70 7.38
N VAL A 162 -10.72 -12.42 7.53
CA VAL A 162 -9.67 -12.07 8.50
C VAL A 162 -8.98 -10.77 8.10
N LEU A 163 -8.71 -10.54 6.82
CA LEU A 163 -8.13 -9.28 6.34
C LEU A 163 -9.08 -8.10 6.61
N GLU A 164 -10.37 -8.23 6.33
CA GLU A 164 -11.35 -7.19 6.62
C GLU A 164 -11.37 -6.84 8.12
N ALA A 165 -11.40 -7.84 8.99
CA ALA A 165 -11.35 -7.68 10.43
C ALA A 165 -10.02 -7.05 10.90
N TRP A 166 -8.90 -7.44 10.29
CA TRP A 166 -7.59 -6.86 10.58
C TRP A 166 -7.53 -5.36 10.21
N VAL A 167 -8.07 -4.98 9.04
CA VAL A 167 -8.15 -3.58 8.60
C VAL A 167 -8.99 -2.75 9.57
N ALA A 168 -10.13 -3.27 10.02
CA ALA A 168 -10.96 -2.62 11.03
C ALA A 168 -10.24 -2.45 12.38
N TYR A 169 -9.62 -3.53 12.87
CA TYR A 169 -8.79 -3.51 14.07
C TYR A 169 -7.66 -2.47 13.98
N ALA A 170 -6.94 -2.46 12.86
CA ALA A 170 -5.84 -1.54 12.62
C ALA A 170 -6.31 -0.07 12.58
N GLY A 171 -7.46 0.18 11.94
CA GLY A 171 -8.11 1.49 11.91
C GLY A 171 -8.44 1.99 13.31
N ARG A 172 -9.09 1.17 14.14
CA ARG A 172 -9.38 1.53 15.53
C ARG A 172 -8.10 1.80 16.33
N ARG A 173 -7.10 0.92 16.20
CA ARG A 173 -5.84 1.02 16.93
C ARG A 173 -5.03 2.27 16.60
N THR A 174 -5.18 2.79 15.38
CA THR A 174 -4.45 3.97 14.90
C THR A 174 -5.30 5.25 14.94
N GLY A 175 -6.58 5.16 15.32
CA GLY A 175 -7.49 6.30 15.31
C GLY A 175 -7.83 6.80 13.90
N LEU A 176 -7.76 5.92 12.89
CA LEU A 176 -8.07 6.25 11.51
C LEU A 176 -9.57 6.55 11.35
N ALA A 177 -9.91 7.54 10.52
CA ALA A 177 -11.30 7.90 10.25
C ALA A 177 -12.09 6.71 9.67
N ALA A 178 -13.34 6.56 10.10
CA ALA A 178 -14.20 5.42 9.75
C ALA A 178 -14.36 5.26 8.24
N ASP A 179 -14.50 6.36 7.49
CA ASP A 179 -14.67 6.34 6.03
C ASP A 179 -13.46 5.72 5.30
N HIS A 180 -12.24 5.96 5.80
CA HIS A 180 -11.03 5.35 5.24
C HIS A 180 -10.96 3.85 5.52
N VAL A 181 -11.34 3.44 6.73
CA VAL A 181 -11.44 2.02 7.10
C VAL A 181 -12.49 1.33 6.24
N GLN A 182 -13.68 1.93 6.10
CA GLN A 182 -14.77 1.40 5.28
C GLN A 182 -14.38 1.26 3.82
N THR A 183 -13.64 2.21 3.26
CA THR A 183 -13.15 2.14 1.88
C THR A 183 -12.20 0.95 1.69
N ALA A 184 -11.26 0.73 2.63
CA ALA A 184 -10.37 -0.43 2.56
C ALA A 184 -11.11 -1.76 2.77
N CYS A 185 -12.07 -1.83 3.69
CA CYS A 185 -12.92 -3.01 3.86
C CYS A 185 -13.79 -3.30 2.64
N ALA A 186 -14.33 -2.27 1.97
CA ALA A 186 -15.09 -2.44 0.74
C ALA A 186 -14.23 -3.05 -0.38
N GLU A 187 -12.96 -2.66 -0.48
CA GLU A 187 -12.01 -3.25 -1.42
C GLU A 187 -11.80 -4.74 -1.16
N VAL A 188 -11.70 -5.17 0.10
CA VAL A 188 -11.56 -6.60 0.46
C VAL A 188 -12.74 -7.40 -0.11
N ARG A 189 -13.97 -6.92 0.14
CA ARG A 189 -15.20 -7.58 -0.34
C ARG A 189 -15.31 -7.57 -1.85
N TYR A 190 -14.85 -6.49 -2.49
CA TYR A 190 -14.83 -6.38 -3.95
C TYR A 190 -13.88 -7.41 -4.58
N LEU A 191 -12.72 -7.64 -3.96
CA LEU A 191 -11.68 -8.51 -4.50
C LEU A 191 -11.77 -9.98 -4.07
N GLU A 192 -12.67 -10.33 -3.16
CA GLU A 192 -12.83 -11.70 -2.62
C GLU A 192 -12.94 -12.78 -3.72
N GLY A 193 -13.80 -12.57 -4.71
CA GLY A 193 -13.97 -13.53 -5.81
C GLY A 193 -12.69 -13.70 -6.64
N ALA A 194 -12.08 -12.57 -7.04
CA ALA A 194 -10.85 -12.57 -7.82
C ALA A 194 -9.67 -13.22 -7.07
N PHE A 195 -9.62 -13.05 -5.75
CA PHE A 195 -8.65 -13.72 -4.89
C PHE A 195 -8.79 -15.23 -4.91
N LEU A 196 -10.02 -15.74 -4.72
CA LEU A 196 -10.28 -17.19 -4.71
C LEU A 196 -9.93 -17.82 -6.07
N ASP A 197 -10.28 -17.15 -7.17
CA ASP A 197 -9.92 -17.57 -8.52
C ASP A 197 -8.38 -17.60 -8.72
N ALA A 198 -7.67 -16.59 -8.22
CA ALA A 198 -6.21 -16.51 -8.32
C ALA A 198 -5.52 -17.66 -7.57
N VAL A 199 -5.96 -17.97 -6.35
CA VAL A 199 -5.38 -19.07 -5.56
C VAL A 199 -5.68 -20.43 -6.21
N GLU A 200 -6.88 -20.63 -6.76
CA GLU A 200 -7.20 -21.85 -7.50
C GLU A 200 -6.36 -21.98 -8.77
N GLY A 201 -6.15 -20.88 -9.50
CA GLY A 201 -5.26 -20.85 -10.67
C GLY A 201 -3.82 -21.24 -10.34
N VAL A 202 -3.26 -20.74 -9.23
CA VAL A 202 -1.92 -21.13 -8.76
C VAL A 202 -1.87 -22.59 -8.33
N ALA A 203 -2.88 -23.09 -7.60
CA ALA A 203 -2.94 -24.48 -7.19
C ALA A 203 -2.97 -25.46 -8.39
N GLN A 204 -3.63 -25.07 -9.49
CA GLN A 204 -3.68 -25.84 -10.73
C GLN A 204 -2.33 -25.89 -11.48
N LEU A 205 -1.44 -24.92 -11.26
CA LEU A 205 -0.10 -24.88 -11.84
C LEU A 205 0.88 -25.85 -11.13
N GLY A 206 0.48 -26.49 -10.02
CA GLY A 206 1.31 -27.37 -9.22
C GLY A 206 2.19 -26.61 -8.21
N PRO A 207 2.87 -27.31 -7.27
CA PRO A 207 3.74 -26.64 -6.31
C PRO A 207 4.85 -25.87 -7.05
N PRO A 208 5.19 -24.64 -6.64
CA PRO A 208 6.32 -23.94 -7.22
C PRO A 208 7.55 -24.84 -7.07
N THR A 209 8.20 -25.15 -8.19
CA THR A 209 9.50 -25.82 -8.14
C THR A 209 10.41 -24.91 -7.32
N PRO A 210 11.12 -25.41 -6.29
CA PRO A 210 11.96 -24.54 -5.46
C PRO A 210 13.02 -23.91 -6.36
N SER A 211 12.81 -22.65 -6.73
CA SER A 211 13.77 -21.85 -7.49
C SER A 211 14.93 -21.54 -6.55
N ALA A 212 15.98 -22.34 -6.69
CA ALA A 212 17.29 -22.02 -6.16
C ALA A 212 17.77 -20.72 -6.83
N GLY A 213 17.79 -19.63 -6.06
CA GLY A 213 18.45 -18.39 -6.44
C GLY A 213 17.54 -17.39 -7.16
N LEU A 214 17.60 -16.16 -6.66
CA LEU A 214 17.07 -14.93 -7.25
C LEU A 214 17.20 -14.90 -8.77
N GLY A 215 16.07 -14.67 -9.46
CA GLY A 215 16.07 -14.29 -10.86
C GLY A 215 14.91 -14.89 -11.64
N GLN A 216 13.89 -14.05 -11.87
CA GLN A 216 12.70 -14.24 -12.74
C GLN A 216 11.43 -14.64 -12.01
N SER A 217 10.65 -13.62 -11.67
CA SER A 217 9.21 -13.74 -11.46
C SER A 217 8.55 -14.07 -12.80
N PRO A 218 7.61 -15.02 -12.89
CA PRO A 218 6.78 -15.19 -14.07
C PRO A 218 5.98 -13.90 -14.32
N ALA A 219 5.70 -13.61 -15.60
CA ALA A 219 5.13 -12.35 -16.07
C ALA A 219 4.04 -11.79 -15.14
N ALA A 220 4.33 -10.63 -14.55
CA ALA A 220 3.39 -9.89 -13.72
C ALA A 220 2.03 -9.82 -14.41
N VAL A 221 1.01 -10.37 -13.75
CA VAL A 221 -0.37 -10.03 -14.10
C VAL A 221 -0.45 -8.52 -14.02
N SER A 222 -0.72 -7.87 -15.16
CA SER A 222 -0.89 -6.43 -15.24
C SER A 222 -2.13 -6.05 -14.43
N VAL A 223 -1.95 -5.81 -13.13
CA VAL A 223 -2.95 -5.14 -12.31
C VAL A 223 -3.19 -3.78 -12.98
N PRO A 224 -4.42 -3.48 -13.44
CA PRO A 224 -4.69 -2.19 -14.04
C PRO A 224 -4.25 -1.11 -13.06
N ALA A 225 -3.48 -0.15 -13.54
CA ALA A 225 -3.13 1.02 -12.75
C ALA A 225 -4.45 1.61 -12.25
N VAL A 226 -4.74 1.44 -10.96
CA VAL A 226 -5.80 2.20 -10.31
C VAL A 226 -5.35 3.64 -10.45
N GLU A 227 -5.96 4.35 -11.41
CA GLU A 227 -5.82 5.79 -11.56
C GLU A 227 -5.97 6.38 -10.16
N PRO A 228 -4.96 7.08 -9.63
CA PRO A 228 -5.06 7.61 -8.29
C PRO A 228 -6.21 8.61 -8.31
N VAL A 229 -7.36 8.23 -7.74
CA VAL A 229 -8.38 9.17 -7.31
C VAL A 229 -7.73 9.95 -6.17
N GLY A 230 -7.04 11.03 -6.54
CA GLY A 230 -6.13 11.73 -5.65
C GLY A 230 -5.57 13.00 -6.26
N PHE A 231 -4.97 13.83 -5.42
CA PHE A 231 -4.47 15.17 -5.73
C PHE A 231 -3.72 15.28 -7.07
N ALA A 232 -2.90 14.30 -7.44
CA ALA A 232 -2.13 14.31 -8.68
C ALA A 232 -3.02 14.37 -9.95
N ALA A 233 -4.18 13.70 -9.95
CA ALA A 233 -5.14 13.79 -11.05
C ALA A 233 -5.78 15.19 -11.12
N VAL A 234 -6.26 15.69 -9.97
CA VAL A 234 -6.90 17.02 -9.84
C VAL A 234 -5.93 18.14 -10.24
N TYR A 235 -4.68 18.06 -9.80
CA TYR A 235 -3.67 19.06 -10.11
C TYR A 235 -3.32 19.08 -11.61
N ARG A 236 -3.19 17.89 -12.23
CA ARG A 236 -2.95 17.77 -13.68
C ARG A 236 -4.11 18.31 -14.50
N GLU A 237 -5.35 18.09 -14.06
CA GLU A 237 -6.54 18.65 -14.71
C GLU A 237 -6.54 20.19 -14.65
N ARG A 238 -6.21 20.78 -13.50
CA ARG A 238 -6.08 22.24 -13.36
C ARG A 238 -4.95 22.81 -14.25
N LEU A 239 -3.81 22.13 -14.38
CA LEU A 239 -2.74 22.54 -15.30
C LEU A 239 -3.19 22.50 -16.77
N ARG A 240 -3.90 21.44 -17.17
CA ARG A 240 -4.43 21.31 -18.54
C ARG A 240 -5.47 22.40 -18.86
N ALA A 241 -6.37 22.68 -17.91
CA ALA A 241 -7.37 23.75 -18.05
C ALA A 241 -6.71 25.15 -18.14
N GLY A 242 -5.70 25.42 -17.30
CA GLY A 242 -4.94 26.68 -17.33
C GLY A 242 -4.14 26.88 -18.61
N ALA A 243 -3.55 25.81 -19.18
CA ALA A 243 -2.84 25.87 -20.46
C ALA A 243 -3.75 26.17 -21.64
N GLN A 244 -5.03 25.76 -21.58
CA GLN A 244 -6.03 26.04 -22.61
C GLN A 244 -6.59 27.48 -22.52
N SER A 245 -6.67 28.07 -21.32
CA SER A 245 -7.13 29.45 -21.14
C SER A 245 -6.08 30.52 -21.47
N GLY A 246 -4.80 30.16 -21.57
CA GLY A 246 -3.71 31.08 -21.96
C GLY A 246 -3.44 31.19 -23.47
N ALA A 247 -4.22 30.48 -24.31
CA ALA A 247 -4.05 30.42 -25.76
C ALA A 247 -5.12 31.21 -26.55
N SER A 248 -5.80 32.18 -25.91
CA SER A 248 -6.77 33.09 -26.55
C SER A 248 -6.34 34.54 -26.48
#